data_AF-A0A3R8RFH3-F1
#
_entry.id   AF-A0A3R8RFH3-F1
#
_cell.length_a   1.000
_cell.length_b   1.000
_cell.length_c   1.000
_cell.angle_alpha   90.00
_cell.angle_beta   90.00
_cell.angle_gamma   90.00
#
_symmetry.space_group_name_H-M   'P 1'
#
loop_
_entity.id
_entity.type
_entity.pdbx_description
1 polymer ?
#
loop_
_entity_poly.entity_id
_entity_poly.type
_entity_poly.pdbx_seq_one_letter_code
_entity_poly.pdbx_strand_id
1 'polypeptide(L)' 'LQVELAGNARYFGTLYEKPTIGDPIRSIEYEDIRRANVLMSVTYLLALLPVVLLVVLL' A
#
# COMPACT_ATOMS: atom_id res chain seq x y z
N LEU A 1 -0.80 -7.66 1.27
CA LEU A 1 -1.26 -7.61 2.68
C LEU A 1 -2.48 -8.51 2.96
N GLN A 2 -3.14 -9.09 1.94
CA GLN A 2 -4.27 -10.04 2.10
C GLN A 2 -5.47 -9.43 2.85
N VAL A 3 -5.70 -8.14 2.65
CA VAL A 3 -6.79 -7.37 3.26
C VAL A 3 -7.49 -6.57 2.18
N GLU A 4 -8.74 -6.24 2.44
CA GLU A 4 -9.54 -5.32 1.66
C GLU A 4 -9.43 -3.90 2.23
N LEU A 5 -9.27 -2.90 1.37
CA LEU A 5 -9.18 -1.47 1.71
C LEU A 5 -10.28 -0.68 0.98
N ALA A 6 -10.47 0.57 1.39
CA ALA A 6 -11.51 1.48 0.89
C ALA A 6 -12.94 0.98 1.17
N GLY A 7 -13.87 1.10 0.22
CA GLY A 7 -15.29 0.84 0.42
C GLY A 7 -16.11 2.07 0.79
N ASN A 8 -17.34 1.82 1.26
CA ASN A 8 -18.34 2.85 1.52
C ASN A 8 -17.88 3.88 2.54
N ALA A 9 -18.09 5.16 2.24
CA ALA A 9 -17.77 6.27 3.14
C ALA A 9 -18.98 7.20 3.31
N ARG A 10 -19.14 7.79 4.49
CA ARG A 10 -20.13 8.86 4.73
C ARG A 10 -19.43 10.21 4.85
N TYR A 11 -19.84 11.16 4.03
CA TYR A 11 -19.42 12.56 4.12
C TYR A 11 -20.66 13.44 4.24
N PHE A 12 -20.69 14.31 5.26
CA PHE A 12 -21.78 15.28 5.48
C PHE A 12 -23.20 14.65 5.48
N GLY A 13 -23.33 13.42 5.99
CA GLY A 13 -24.59 12.70 6.02
C GLY A 13 -24.93 11.91 4.74
N THR A 14 -24.20 12.10 3.65
CA THR A 14 -24.39 11.36 2.39
C THR A 14 -23.49 10.13 2.34
N LEU A 15 -24.06 8.97 2.00
CA LEU A 15 -23.32 7.74 1.74
C LEU A 15 -22.76 7.77 0.32
N TYR A 16 -21.48 7.49 0.18
CA TYR A 16 -20.79 7.35 -1.09
C TYR A 16 -20.29 5.92 -1.23
N GLU A 17 -20.82 5.21 -2.22
CA GLU A 17 -20.34 3.88 -2.57
C GLU A 17 -19.05 4.00 -3.37
N LYS A 18 -18.05 3.21 -2.97
CA LYS A 18 -16.73 3.14 -3.63
C LYS A 18 -16.34 1.67 -3.73
N PRO A 19 -15.68 1.26 -4.84
CA PRO A 19 -15.12 -0.07 -4.91
C PRO A 19 -14.09 -0.26 -3.80
N THR A 20 -14.02 -1.49 -3.32
CA THR A 20 -12.95 -1.92 -2.42
C THR A 20 -11.71 -2.29 -3.23
N ILE A 21 -10.57 -2.40 -2.56
CA ILE A 21 -9.28 -2.72 -3.16
C ILE A 21 -8.62 -3.86 -2.38
N GLY A 22 -8.18 -4.90 -3.07
CA GLY A 22 -7.48 -6.04 -2.49
C GLY A 22 -8.41 -7.22 -2.17
N ASP A 23 -7.85 -8.27 -1.58
CA ASP A 23 -8.56 -9.51 -1.30
C ASP A 23 -9.00 -9.57 0.18
N PRO A 24 -10.28 -9.85 0.48
CA PRO A 24 -10.82 -9.90 1.84
C PRO A 24 -10.48 -11.21 2.56
N ILE A 25 -9.20 -11.64 2.51
CA ILE A 25 -8.75 -12.91 3.10
C ILE A 25 -8.73 -12.83 4.63
N ARG A 26 -8.43 -11.65 5.20
CA ARG A 26 -8.52 -11.39 6.64
C ARG A 26 -8.86 -9.93 6.95
N SER A 27 -9.24 -9.67 8.20
CA SER A 27 -9.48 -8.32 8.73
C SER A 27 -8.19 -7.49 8.84
N ILE A 28 -8.37 -6.17 8.80
CA ILE A 28 -7.30 -5.18 9.03
C ILE A 28 -6.84 -5.23 10.49
N GLU A 29 -5.52 -5.15 10.69
CA GLU A 29 -4.89 -5.08 12.00
C GLU A 29 -3.86 -3.94 12.05
N TYR A 30 -3.53 -3.44 13.25
CA TYR A 30 -2.55 -2.35 13.41
C TYR A 30 -1.18 -2.67 12.80
N GLU A 31 -0.77 -3.93 12.81
CA GLU A 31 0.52 -4.36 12.24
C GLU A 31 0.59 -4.15 10.71
N ASP A 32 -0.55 -4.00 10.03
CA ASP A 32 -0.58 -3.75 8.58
C ASP A 32 0.04 -2.41 8.20
N ILE A 33 0.00 -1.43 9.08
CA ILE A 33 0.69 -0.14 8.89
C ILE A 33 2.20 -0.38 8.78
N ARG A 34 2.76 -1.17 9.71
CA ARG A 34 4.19 -1.48 9.71
C ARG A 34 4.57 -2.33 8.50
N ARG A 35 3.78 -3.37 8.19
CA ARG A 35 4.02 -4.22 7.02
C ARG A 35 3.98 -3.43 5.71
N ALA A 36 3.03 -2.51 5.56
CA ALA A 36 2.93 -1.63 4.40
C ALA A 36 4.17 -0.74 4.26
N ASN A 37 4.61 -0.10 5.35
CA ASN A 37 5.80 0.75 5.35
C ASN A 37 7.09 -0.03 5.07
N VAL A 38 7.22 -1.24 5.62
CA VAL A 38 8.34 -2.13 5.32
C VAL A 38 8.35 -2.49 3.84
N LEU A 39 7.21 -2.90 3.28
CA LEU A 39 7.11 -3.26 1.86
C LEU A 39 7.50 -2.07 0.96
N MET A 40 6.98 -0.87 1.23
CA MET A 40 7.31 0.35 0.50
C MET A 40 8.81 0.69 0.60
N SER A 41 9.38 0.63 1.80
CA SER A 41 10.79 1.00 2.02
C SER A 41 11.72 0.04 1.29
N VAL A 42 11.43 -1.26 1.34
CA VAL A 42 12.20 -2.29 0.63
C VAL A 42 12.09 -2.10 -0.89
N THR A 43 10.89 -1.87 -1.43
CA THR A 43 10.72 -1.65 -2.87
C THR A 43 11.42 -0.38 -3.35
N TYR A 44 11.42 0.70 -2.56
CA TYR A 44 12.20 1.89 -2.86
C TYR A 44 13.71 1.62 -2.91
N LEU A 45 14.26 0.90 -1.92
CA LEU A 45 15.68 0.55 -1.96
C LEU A 45 16.02 -0.29 -3.19
N LEU A 46 15.20 -1.29 -3.51
CA LEU A 46 15.38 -2.13 -4.70
C LEU A 46 15.31 -1.31 -6.00
N ALA A 47 14.40 -0.34 -6.09
CA ALA A 47 14.28 0.54 -7.25
C ALA A 47 15.46 1.51 -7.40
N LEU A 48 16.10 1.90 -6.29
CA LEU A 48 17.28 2.78 -6.33
C LEU A 48 18.55 2.05 -6.77
N LEU A 49 18.69 0.74 -6.52
CA LEU A 49 19.86 -0.04 -6.92
C LEU A 49 20.25 0.11 -8.40
N PRO A 50 19.35 -0.09 -9.40
CA PRO A 50 19.72 0.07 -10.80
C PRO A 50 20.10 1.52 -11.14
N VAL A 51 19.48 2.51 -10.51
CA VAL A 51 19.82 3.93 -10.71
C VAL A 51 21.24 4.20 -10.20
N VAL A 52 21.58 3.71 -9.01
CA VAL A 52 22.93 3.84 -8.46
C VAL A 52 23.95 3.13 -9.34
N LEU A 53 23.67 1.91 -9.81
CA LEU A 53 24.55 1.18 -10.72
C LEU A 53 24.78 1.92 -12.03
N LEU A 54 23.73 2.47 -12.64
CA LEU A 54 23.82 3.28 -13.84
C LEU A 54 24.74 4.49 -13.62
N VAL A 55 24.53 5.22 -12.52
CA VAL A 55 25.31 6.43 -12.19
C VAL A 55 26.79 6.10 -11.92
N VAL A 56 27.09 4.96 -11.32
CA VAL A 56 28.47 4.56 -11.01
C VAL A 56 29.23 4.03 -12.24
N LEU A 57 28.51 3.43 -13.21
CA LEU A 57 29.10 2.82 -14.40
C LEU A 57 29.23 3.78 -15.60
N LEU A 58 28.60 4.96 -15.55
CA LEU A 58 28.71 6.05 -16.52
C LEU A 58 29.78 7.05 -16.11
#